data_AF-A0A4S2MG75-F1
#
_entry.id   AF-A0A4S2MG75-F1
#
_cell.length_a   1.000
_cell.length_b   1.000
_cell.length_c   1.000
_cell.angle_alpha   90.00
_cell.angle_beta   90.00
_cell.angle_gamma   90.00
#
_symmetry.space_group_name_H-M   'P 1'
#
loop_
_entity.id
_entity.type
_entity.pdbx_description
1 polymer ?
#
loop_
_entity_poly.entity_id
_entity_poly.type
_entity_poly.pdbx_seq_one_letter_code
_entity_poly.pdbx_strand_id
1 'polypeptide(L)'
;MDSSLLICCVILLCPVATLAIRCYVCDHCKRVENADIVGGCTSCKTSMTVLDGHVHTPHRTCSVEECSMNAKIHGDEHFLYECCTTDLCNNLVAERTPDVTN
;
A
#
# COMPACT_ATOMS: atom_id res chain seq x y z
N MET A 1 20.66 28.30 -46.05
CA MET A 1 20.59 26.86 -45.79
C MET A 1 21.95 26.47 -45.25
N ASP A 2 22.09 26.30 -43.95
CA ASP A 2 22.38 24.97 -43.40
C ASP A 2 22.20 24.97 -41.90
N SER A 3 21.60 23.88 -41.45
CA SER A 3 20.98 23.71 -40.16
C SER A 3 22.00 23.18 -39.17
N SER A 4 22.21 23.87 -38.06
CA SER A 4 22.88 23.27 -36.90
C SER A 4 22.12 23.69 -35.65
N LEU A 5 20.91 23.13 -35.57
CA LEU A 5 20.05 23.10 -34.40
C LEU A 5 20.72 22.17 -33.37
N LEU A 6 21.74 22.67 -32.69
CA LEU A 6 22.42 22.00 -31.59
C LEU A 6 21.47 21.92 -30.40
N ILE A 7 20.67 20.85 -30.40
CA ILE A 7 20.38 19.96 -29.26
C ILE A 7 20.64 20.62 -27.90
N CYS A 8 19.73 21.51 -27.50
CA CYS A 8 19.49 21.79 -26.09
C CYS A 8 18.22 21.03 -25.70
N CYS A 9 18.30 19.69 -25.75
CA CYS A 9 17.46 18.88 -24.89
C CYS A 9 17.89 19.21 -23.46
N VAL A 10 17.31 20.28 -22.91
CA VAL A 10 17.20 20.47 -21.48
C VAL A 10 16.36 19.29 -21.01
N ILE A 11 17.03 18.17 -20.75
CA ILE A 11 16.51 17.11 -19.90
C ILE A 11 16.39 17.82 -18.56
N LEU A 12 15.21 18.42 -18.35
CA LEU A 12 14.72 18.76 -17.03
C LEU A 12 14.73 17.42 -16.31
N LEU A 13 15.83 17.12 -15.63
CA LEU A 13 15.87 16.18 -14.52
C LEU A 13 14.95 16.82 -13.48
N CYS A 14 13.64 16.72 -13.70
CA CYS A 14 12.68 16.83 -12.64
C CYS A 14 13.08 15.67 -11.74
N PRO A 15 13.62 15.89 -10.54
CA PRO A 15 13.60 14.82 -9.57
C PRO A 15 12.11 14.52 -9.44
N VAL A 16 11.67 13.42 -10.05
CA VAL A 16 10.41 12.80 -9.65
C VAL A 16 10.69 12.54 -8.19
N ALA A 17 10.23 13.45 -7.33
CA ALA A 17 10.21 13.23 -5.91
C ALA A 17 9.29 12.02 -5.81
N THR A 18 9.90 10.82 -5.85
CA THR A 18 9.25 9.62 -5.39
C THR A 18 8.83 10.01 -3.99
N LEU A 19 7.53 10.26 -3.84
CA LEU A 19 6.93 10.62 -2.56
C LEU A 19 7.09 9.39 -1.69
N ALA A 20 8.28 9.28 -1.11
CA ALA A 20 8.66 8.22 -0.22
C ALA A 20 7.84 8.42 1.05
N ILE A 21 6.73 7.70 1.15
CA ILE A 21 5.87 7.71 2.32
C ILE A 21 6.40 6.75 3.37
N ARG A 22 5.92 6.90 4.60
CA ARG A 22 6.11 5.94 5.68
C ARG A 22 4.89 5.07 5.83
N CYS A 23 5.10 3.82 6.20
CA CYS A 23 4.04 2.84 6.43
C CYS A 23 4.26 2.15 7.77
N TYR A 24 3.16 1.74 8.41
CA TYR A 24 3.23 0.76 9.47
C TYR A 24 3.63 -0.60 8.88
N VAL A 25 4.53 -1.32 9.53
CA VAL A 25 4.97 -2.65 9.13
C VAL A 25 4.87 -3.57 10.34
N CYS A 26 4.18 -4.69 10.17
CA CYS A 26 4.08 -5.69 11.21
C CYS A 26 3.68 -7.03 10.64
N ASP A 27 4.22 -8.08 11.24
CA ASP A 27 3.70 -9.42 11.08
C ASP A 27 2.64 -9.70 12.15
N HIS A 28 1.42 -9.99 11.71
CA HIS A 28 0.26 -10.24 12.56
C HIS A 28 0.09 -9.27 13.74
N CYS A 29 -0.19 -7.98 13.48
CA CYS A 29 -0.53 -7.03 14.55
C CYS A 29 -2.00 -6.57 14.50
N LYS A 30 -2.75 -6.78 15.60
CA LYS A 30 -4.13 -6.28 15.72
C LYS A 30 -4.19 -4.75 15.79
N ARG A 31 -3.18 -4.13 16.42
CA ARG A 31 -3.06 -2.69 16.63
C ARG A 31 -1.77 -2.16 16.03
N VAL A 32 -1.84 -0.93 15.51
CA VAL A 32 -0.70 -0.20 14.93
C VAL A 32 0.37 0.17 15.97
N GLU A 33 0.00 0.23 17.25
CA GLU A 33 0.92 0.47 18.37
C GLU A 33 2.01 -0.61 18.46
N ASN A 34 1.75 -1.79 17.89
CA ASN A 34 2.69 -2.92 17.84
C ASN A 34 3.40 -3.01 16.48
N ALA A 35 3.26 -2.01 15.60
CA ALA A 35 3.88 -1.99 14.29
C ALA A 35 5.09 -1.06 14.27
N ASP A 36 6.11 -1.47 13.51
CA ASP A 36 7.24 -0.61 13.18
C ASP A 36 6.83 0.44 12.14
N ILE A 37 7.55 1.55 12.07
CA ILE A 37 7.38 2.55 11.01
C ILE A 37 8.58 2.48 10.08
N VAL A 38 8.31 2.19 8.80
CA VAL A 38 9.32 2.12 7.75
C VAL A 38 9.04 3.19 6.70
N GLY A 39 10.08 3.93 6.29
CA GLY A 39 10.00 4.94 5.22
C GLY A 39 10.56 4.42 3.89
N GLY A 40 10.48 5.25 2.85
CA GLY A 40 10.97 4.87 1.52
C GLY A 40 9.97 4.10 0.66
N CYS A 41 8.70 4.11 1.05
CA CYS A 41 7.65 3.35 0.37
C CYS A 41 7.02 4.19 -0.75
N THR A 42 6.56 3.51 -1.80
CA THR A 42 5.66 4.07 -2.81
C THR A 42 4.20 3.90 -2.39
N SER A 43 3.90 2.79 -1.72
CA SER A 43 2.56 2.49 -1.20
C SER A 43 2.62 1.71 0.12
N CYS A 44 1.59 1.88 0.95
CA CYS A 44 1.36 1.06 2.12
C CYS A 44 0.29 0.01 1.80
N LYS A 45 0.45 -1.18 2.37
CA LYS A 45 -0.48 -2.29 2.21
C LYS A 45 -0.93 -2.83 3.56
N THR A 46 -2.21 -3.13 3.68
CA THR A 46 -2.80 -3.92 4.76
C THR A 46 -3.41 -5.16 4.14
N SER A 47 -3.03 -6.33 4.62
CA SER A 47 -3.65 -7.61 4.23
C SER A 47 -4.31 -8.24 5.43
N MET A 48 -5.48 -8.83 5.22
CA MET A 48 -6.24 -9.55 6.23
C MET A 48 -6.91 -10.76 5.59
N THR A 49 -7.04 -11.82 6.38
CA THR A 49 -7.85 -12.98 6.01
C THR A 49 -9.13 -12.92 6.81
N VAL A 50 -10.27 -13.09 6.18
CA VAL A 50 -11.56 -13.25 6.85
C VAL A 50 -11.96 -14.70 6.70
N LEU A 51 -12.16 -15.39 7.82
CA LEU A 51 -12.63 -16.77 7.87
C LEU A 51 -13.89 -16.81 8.72
N ASP A 52 -14.98 -17.41 8.20
CA ASP A 52 -16.27 -17.49 8.91
C ASP A 52 -16.77 -16.13 9.43
N GLY A 53 -16.56 -15.06 8.65
CA GLY A 53 -16.92 -13.69 9.04
C GLY A 53 -16.06 -13.09 10.16
N HIS A 54 -14.94 -13.72 10.54
CA HIS A 54 -14.00 -13.20 11.53
C HIS A 54 -12.72 -12.72 10.85
N VAL A 55 -12.35 -11.46 11.11
CA VAL A 55 -11.11 -10.88 10.59
C VAL A 55 -9.92 -11.42 11.39
N HIS A 56 -9.05 -12.17 10.72
CA HIS A 56 -7.77 -12.59 11.25
C HIS A 56 -6.75 -11.45 11.24
N THR A 57 -5.78 -11.55 12.14
CA THR A 57 -4.84 -10.49 12.47
C THR A 57 -4.18 -9.88 11.23
N PRO A 58 -4.32 -8.57 10.99
CA PRO A 58 -3.82 -7.95 9.78
C PRO A 58 -2.29 -7.94 9.74
N HIS A 59 -1.78 -8.09 8.53
CA HIS A 59 -0.38 -7.98 8.17
C HIS A 59 -0.19 -6.66 7.39
N ARG A 60 0.80 -5.86 7.79
CA ARG A 60 1.04 -4.52 7.23
C ARG A 60 2.43 -4.45 6.63
N THR A 61 2.53 -3.87 5.44
CA THR A 61 3.79 -3.80 4.70
C THR A 61 4.01 -2.46 4.01
N CYS A 62 5.28 -2.10 3.88
CA CYS A 62 5.79 -1.06 3.00
C CYS A 62 6.09 -1.67 1.62
N SER A 63 5.58 -1.08 0.54
CA SER A 63 5.86 -1.49 -0.83
C SER A 63 6.55 -0.38 -1.60
N VAL A 64 7.56 -0.72 -2.39
CA VAL A 64 8.20 0.18 -3.37
C VAL A 64 7.51 0.16 -4.73
N GLU A 65 6.56 -0.75 -4.92
CA GLU A 65 5.75 -0.88 -6.12
C GLU A 65 4.36 -0.25 -5.92
N GLU A 66 3.73 0.15 -7.02
CA GLU A 66 2.32 0.52 -7.00
C GLU A 66 1.48 -0.70 -6.60
N CYS A 67 0.59 -0.50 -5.64
CA CYS A 67 -0.35 -1.53 -5.22
C CYS A 67 -1.77 -1.12 -5.60
N SER A 68 -2.51 -2.06 -6.18
CA SER A 68 -3.94 -1.92 -6.49
C SER A 68 -4.77 -2.76 -5.54
N MET A 69 -5.88 -2.26 -5.00
CA MET A 69 -6.78 -3.05 -4.15
C MET A 69 -7.20 -4.35 -4.84
N ASN A 70 -7.30 -5.44 -4.08
CA ASN A 70 -7.82 -6.69 -4.60
C ASN A 70 -8.36 -7.55 -3.46
N ALA A 71 -9.34 -8.38 -3.80
CA ALA A 71 -9.98 -9.33 -2.92
C ALA A 71 -9.94 -10.69 -3.61
N LYS A 72 -9.41 -11.71 -2.92
CA LYS A 72 -9.47 -13.09 -3.38
C LYS A 72 -10.37 -13.87 -2.44
N ILE A 73 -11.43 -14.46 -3.00
CA ILE A 73 -12.41 -15.24 -2.26
C ILE A 73 -12.21 -16.71 -2.62
N HIS A 74 -12.09 -17.57 -1.61
CA HIS A 74 -11.99 -19.02 -1.77
C HIS A 74 -12.87 -19.73 -0.73
N GLY A 75 -14.09 -20.09 -1.12
CA GLY A 75 -15.09 -20.61 -0.17
C GLY A 75 -15.45 -19.54 0.86
N ASP A 76 -15.38 -19.91 2.14
CA ASP A 76 -15.64 -19.02 3.29
C ASP A 76 -14.41 -18.18 3.70
N GLU A 77 -13.28 -18.36 3.02
CA GLU A 77 -12.06 -17.58 3.23
C GLU A 77 -11.99 -16.40 2.25
N HIS A 78 -11.90 -15.18 2.78
CA HIS A 78 -11.68 -13.96 2.00
C HIS A 78 -10.32 -13.37 2.34
N PHE A 79 -9.39 -13.40 1.39
CA PHE A 79 -8.16 -12.64 1.47
C PHE A 79 -8.38 -11.23 0.91
N LEU A 80 -8.28 -10.23 1.77
CA LEU A 80 -8.45 -8.84 1.40
C LEU A 80 -7.12 -8.14 1.54
N TYR A 81 -6.77 -7.33 0.54
CA TYR A 81 -5.73 -6.33 0.73
C TYR A 81 -6.13 -4.95 0.23
N GLU A 82 -5.83 -3.98 1.07
CA GLU A 82 -6.08 -2.57 0.86
C GLU A 82 -4.75 -1.84 0.72
N CYS A 83 -4.69 -0.90 -0.21
CA CYS A 83 -3.50 -0.15 -0.52
C CYS A 83 -3.77 1.34 -0.55
N CYS A 84 -2.81 2.11 -0.07
CA CYS A 84 -2.90 3.55 0.06
C CYS A 84 -1.52 4.20 -0.13
N THR A 85 -1.50 5.46 -0.55
CA THR A 85 -0.30 6.18 -1.00
C THR A 85 -0.02 7.45 -0.20
N THR A 86 -0.61 7.56 0.99
CA THR A 86 -0.39 8.67 1.92
C THR A 86 0.39 8.20 3.15
N ASP A 87 1.08 9.13 3.82
CA ASP A 87 1.92 8.81 4.96
C ASP A 87 1.10 8.15 6.09
N LEU A 88 1.56 6.98 6.55
CA LEU A 88 0.98 6.19 7.65
C LEU A 88 -0.51 5.83 7.45
N CYS A 89 -0.94 5.70 6.20
CA CYS A 89 -2.34 5.46 5.84
C CYS A 89 -2.86 4.05 6.16
N ASN A 90 -1.97 3.06 6.29
CA ASN A 90 -2.34 1.69 6.62
C ASN A 90 -2.61 1.47 8.11
N ASN A 91 -3.21 2.48 8.75
CA ASN A 91 -3.49 2.50 10.18
C ASN A 91 -4.80 1.81 10.58
N LEU A 92 -5.58 1.36 9.58
CA LEU A 92 -6.91 0.80 9.80
C LEU A 92 -6.86 -0.35 10.79
N VAL A 93 -7.73 -0.27 11.78
CA VAL A 93 -7.93 -1.32 12.77
C VAL A 93 -8.84 -2.37 12.13
N ALA A 94 -8.48 -3.65 12.25
CA ALA A 94 -9.31 -4.79 11.83
C ALA A 94 -10.55 -4.96 12.72
N GLU A 95 -11.27 -3.87 13.00
CA GLU A 95 -12.47 -3.83 13.85
C GLU A 95 -13.76 -3.94 13.03
N ARG A 96 -13.70 -3.84 11.71
CA ARG A 96 -14.86 -4.03 10.84
C ARG A 96 -14.67 -5.25 9.96
N THR A 97 -15.55 -6.23 10.15
CA THR A 97 -15.96 -7.11 9.07
C THR A 97 -16.27 -6.25 7.85
N PRO A 98 -15.68 -6.52 6.68
CA PRO A 98 -16.13 -5.88 5.46
C PRO A 98 -17.60 -6.27 5.28
N ASP A 99 -18.44 -5.28 5.03
CA ASP A 99 -19.82 -5.50 4.64
C ASP A 99 -19.77 -6.16 3.25
N VAL A 100 -19.78 -7.50 3.22
CA VAL A 100 -19.90 -8.26 1.97
C VAL A 100 -21.37 -8.16 1.57
N THR A 101 -21.76 -7.00 1.05
CA THR A 101 -23.07 -6.85 0.40
C THR A 101 -23.08 -7.69 -0.87
N ASN A 102 -23.91 -8.73 -0.81
CA ASN A 102 -24.28 -9.69 -1.86
C ASN A 102 -24.86 -8.99 -3.10
#